data_AF-A0A653LYR7-F1
#
_entry.id   AF-A0A653LYR7-F1
#
_cell.length_a   1.000
_cell.length_b   1.000
_cell.length_c   1.000
_cell.angle_alpha   90.00
_cell.angle_beta   90.00
_cell.angle_gamma   90.00
#
_symmetry.space_group_name_H-M   'P 1'
#
loop_
_entity.id
_entity.type
_entity.pdbx_description
1 polymer ?
#
loop_
_entity_poly.entity_id
_entity_poly.type
_entity_poly.pdbx_seq_one_letter_code
_entity_poly.pdbx_strand_id
1 'polypeptide(L)'
;MEEPVRRQLAAALRVAPGDIVDACWLVNGPEWIGVLLESAGQVLALEPNHAAMGDLKIGVIGPHAPGAGADFEVRTFLPGDAMAEDPVTGSFNAGAAQWLMGTGRAPEQYVASQGTVLGRAGRIHVSAEGGDIWVGGESTTCIQGTVLL
;
A
#
# COMPACT_ATOMS: atom_id res chain seq x y z
N MET A 1 -1.36 -8.87 -15.54
CA MET A 1 -0.10 -8.12 -15.63
C MET A 1 0.90 -8.90 -16.48
N GLU A 2 1.77 -8.22 -17.21
CA GLU A 2 2.76 -8.88 -18.09
C GLU A 2 3.92 -9.51 -17.32
N GLU A 3 4.46 -10.62 -17.83
CA GLU A 3 5.54 -11.39 -17.20
C GLU A 3 6.84 -10.59 -16.95
N PRO A 4 7.29 -9.69 -17.84
CA PRO A 4 8.46 -8.85 -17.57
C PRO A 4 8.27 -7.95 -16.35
N VAL A 5 7.08 -7.33 -16.21
CA VAL A 5 6.75 -6.46 -15.08
C VAL A 5 6.69 -7.28 -13.79
N ARG A 6 6.08 -8.47 -13.81
CA ARG A 6 6.02 -9.35 -12.63
C ARG A 6 7.41 -9.75 -12.13
N ARG A 7 8.35 -10.06 -13.04
CA ARG A 7 9.74 -10.36 -12.68
C ARG A 7 10.47 -9.14 -12.10
N GLN A 8 10.24 -7.95 -12.65
CA GLN A 8 10.79 -6.71 -12.11
C GLN A 8 10.27 -6.45 -10.70
N LEU A 9 8.98 -6.65 -10.43
CA LEU A 9 8.41 -6.51 -9.08
C LEU A 9 9.06 -7.46 -8.08
N ALA A 10 9.21 -8.74 -8.44
CA ALA A 10 9.88 -9.73 -7.59
C ALA A 10 11.33 -9.31 -7.27
N ALA A 11 12.08 -8.83 -8.27
CA ALA A 11 13.44 -8.32 -8.09
C ALA A 11 13.49 -7.03 -7.25
N ALA A 12 12.54 -6.11 -7.44
CA ALA A 12 12.43 -4.86 -6.69
C ALA A 12 12.03 -5.09 -5.24
N LEU A 13 11.19 -6.08 -4.95
CA LEU A 13 10.74 -6.42 -3.61
C LEU A 13 11.63 -7.47 -2.91
N ARG A 14 12.59 -8.06 -3.64
CA ARG A 14 13.45 -9.17 -3.19
C ARG A 14 12.65 -10.38 -2.67
N VAL A 15 11.56 -10.71 -3.35
CA VAL A 15 10.70 -11.88 -3.05
C VAL A 15 10.77 -12.91 -4.18
N ALA A 16 10.38 -14.16 -3.91
CA ALA A 16 10.24 -15.12 -4.99
C ALA A 16 9.02 -14.75 -5.86
N PRO A 17 9.04 -14.97 -7.19
CA PRO A 17 7.88 -14.69 -8.04
C PRO A 17 6.60 -15.43 -7.63
N GLY A 18 6.74 -16.57 -6.95
CA GLY A 18 5.65 -17.36 -6.38
C GLY A 18 5.03 -16.78 -5.10
N ASP A 19 5.75 -15.92 -4.38
CA ASP A 19 5.24 -15.25 -3.17
C ASP A 19 4.26 -14.10 -3.52
N ILE A 20 4.32 -13.61 -4.76
CA ILE A 20 3.35 -12.64 -5.28
C ILE A 20 2.05 -13.38 -5.56
N VAL A 21 1.07 -13.22 -4.66
CA VAL A 21 -0.26 -13.82 -4.79
C VAL A 21 -0.98 -13.23 -6.00
N ASP A 22 -0.98 -11.90 -6.09
CA ASP A 22 -1.62 -11.17 -7.18
C ASP A 22 -0.96 -9.80 -7.33
N ALA A 23 -1.12 -9.18 -8.50
CA ALA A 23 -0.66 -7.82 -8.72
C ALA A 23 -1.44 -7.13 -9.83
N CYS A 24 -1.77 -5.87 -9.59
CA CYS A 24 -2.68 -5.08 -10.41
C CYS A 24 -2.19 -3.64 -10.56
N TRP A 25 -2.45 -3.05 -11.73
CA TRP A 25 -2.30 -1.62 -11.93
C TRP A 25 -3.46 -0.89 -11.24
N LEU A 26 -3.13 0.04 -10.36
CA LEU A 26 -4.09 0.86 -9.63
C LEU A 26 -3.96 2.29 -10.16
N VAL A 27 -4.90 2.69 -11.03
CA VAL A 27 -4.89 4.00 -11.68
C VAL A 27 -6.06 4.81 -11.16
N ASN A 28 -5.77 5.74 -10.25
CA ASN A 28 -6.74 6.68 -9.68
C ASN A 28 -6.17 8.10 -9.58
N GLY A 29 -5.27 8.44 -10.51
CA GLY A 29 -4.48 9.67 -10.54
C GLY A 29 -3.01 9.30 -10.70
N PRO A 30 -2.28 8.95 -9.63
CA PRO A 30 -0.97 8.32 -9.75
C PRO A 30 -1.09 6.89 -10.31
N GLU A 31 -0.12 6.48 -11.13
CA GLU A 31 0.00 5.10 -11.58
C GLU A 31 0.75 4.27 -10.53
N TRP A 32 0.00 3.50 -9.75
CA TRP A 32 0.55 2.54 -8.78
C TRP A 32 0.49 1.12 -9.33
N ILE A 33 1.44 0.29 -8.91
CA ILE A 33 1.30 -1.17 -8.98
C ILE A 33 1.03 -1.68 -7.58
N GLY A 34 -0.17 -2.25 -7.37
CA GLY A 34 -0.51 -3.03 -6.19
C GLY A 34 0.07 -4.43 -6.28
N VAL A 35 0.75 -4.88 -5.23
CA VAL A 35 1.26 -6.25 -5.07
C VAL A 35 0.64 -6.85 -3.81
N LEU A 36 0.04 -8.02 -3.94
CA LEU A 36 -0.51 -8.77 -2.82
C LEU A 36 0.45 -9.91 -2.45
N LEU A 37 0.85 -9.95 -1.18
CA LEU A 37 1.58 -11.05 -0.57
C LEU A 37 0.65 -11.87 0.34
N GLU A 38 1.10 -13.04 0.79
CA GLU A 38 0.27 -13.95 1.59
C GLU A 38 -0.02 -13.42 3.00
N SER A 39 0.84 -12.56 3.54
CA SER A 39 0.67 -12.06 4.90
C SER A 39 1.29 -10.70 5.15
N ALA A 40 0.76 -10.00 6.15
CA ALA A 40 1.35 -8.79 6.71
C ALA A 40 2.80 -9.01 7.17
N GLY A 41 3.13 -10.20 7.69
CA GLY A 41 4.50 -10.55 8.09
C GLY A 41 5.49 -10.47 6.93
N GLN A 42 5.11 -10.95 5.73
CA GLN A 42 5.94 -10.81 4.54
C GLN A 42 6.12 -9.36 4.13
N VAL A 43 5.04 -8.55 4.18
CA VAL A 43 5.10 -7.11 3.87
C VAL A 43 6.06 -6.37 4.81
N LEU A 44 5.96 -6.63 6.11
CA LEU A 44 6.84 -6.03 7.13
C LEU A 44 8.30 -6.44 6.95
N ALA A 45 8.55 -7.66 6.47
CA ALA A 45 9.90 -8.19 6.25
C ALA A 45 10.57 -7.71 4.94
N LEU A 46 9.87 -6.95 4.09
CA LEU A 46 10.44 -6.53 2.80
C LEU A 46 11.66 -5.61 2.99
N GLU A 47 12.70 -5.90 2.20
CA GLU A 47 13.87 -5.04 2.00
C GLU A 47 13.98 -4.68 0.52
N PRO A 48 13.29 -3.61 0.06
CA PRO A 48 13.22 -3.28 -1.35
C PRO A 48 14.58 -2.94 -1.97
N ASN A 49 14.79 -3.43 -3.19
CA ASN A 49 15.83 -2.98 -4.09
C ASN A 49 15.33 -1.81 -4.94
N HIS A 50 15.50 -0.58 -4.43
CA HIS A 50 15.08 0.63 -5.11
C HIS A 50 15.72 0.80 -6.51
N ALA A 51 16.93 0.30 -6.73
CA ALA A 51 17.56 0.35 -8.05
C ALA A 51 16.83 -0.54 -9.08
N ALA A 52 16.37 -1.72 -8.66
CA ALA A 52 15.58 -2.62 -9.52
C ALA A 52 14.14 -2.14 -9.75
N MET A 53 13.65 -1.26 -8.88
CA MET A 53 12.33 -0.65 -9.00
C MET A 53 12.23 0.27 -10.24
N GLY A 54 13.33 0.92 -10.64
CA GLY A 54 13.33 1.86 -11.76
C GLY A 54 12.36 3.02 -11.49
N ASP A 55 11.44 3.29 -12.40
CA ASP A 55 10.41 4.34 -12.26
C ASP A 55 9.06 3.82 -11.69
N LEU A 56 9.02 2.56 -11.23
CA LEU A 56 7.78 1.97 -10.74
C LEU A 56 7.40 2.50 -9.35
N LYS A 57 6.14 2.90 -9.19
CA LYS A 57 5.54 3.15 -7.87
C LYS A 57 4.86 1.87 -7.39
N ILE A 58 5.39 1.27 -6.34
CA ILE A 58 4.93 -0.04 -5.87
C ILE A 58 4.28 0.12 -4.50
N GLY A 59 3.05 -0.36 -4.36
CA GLY A 59 2.44 -0.56 -3.04
C GLY A 59 2.19 -2.04 -2.80
N VAL A 60 2.60 -2.52 -1.64
CA VAL A 60 2.51 -3.92 -1.25
C VAL A 60 1.52 -4.07 -0.12
N ILE A 61 0.67 -5.09 -0.21
CA ILE A 61 -0.43 -5.38 0.70
C ILE A 61 -0.29 -6.81 1.20
N GLY A 62 -0.58 -7.05 2.46
CA GLY A 62 -0.63 -8.39 3.04
C GLY A 62 -1.68 -8.45 4.13
N PRO A 63 -2.54 -9.50 4.17
CA PRO A 63 -3.55 -9.62 5.19
C PRO A 63 -2.92 -9.89 6.56
N HIS A 64 -3.50 -9.28 7.59
CA HIS A 64 -3.22 -9.62 8.98
C HIS A 64 -4.04 -10.85 9.40
N ALA A 65 -3.58 -11.53 10.46
CA ALA A 65 -4.41 -12.52 11.11
C ALA A 65 -5.61 -11.86 11.81
N PRO A 66 -6.76 -12.54 11.92
CA PRO A 66 -7.91 -11.99 12.65
C PRO A 66 -7.54 -11.55 14.07
N GLY A 67 -7.98 -10.34 14.45
CA GLY A 67 -7.72 -9.78 15.78
C GLY A 67 -6.41 -8.99 15.93
N ALA A 68 -5.63 -8.78 14.87
CA ALA A 68 -4.39 -7.99 14.90
C ALA A 68 -4.60 -6.46 15.03
N GLY A 69 -5.85 -5.97 15.02
CA GLY A 69 -6.19 -4.55 15.13
C GLY A 69 -6.17 -3.77 13.81
N ALA A 70 -5.76 -4.41 12.71
CA ALA A 70 -5.98 -3.99 11.33
C ALA A 70 -6.17 -5.25 10.47
N ASP A 71 -6.81 -5.12 9.32
CA ASP A 71 -7.09 -6.21 8.40
C ASP A 71 -5.95 -6.42 7.39
N PHE A 72 -5.26 -5.34 7.03
CA PHE A 72 -4.15 -5.37 6.07
C PHE A 72 -2.96 -4.55 6.56
N GLU A 73 -1.76 -5.00 6.24
CA GLU A 73 -0.55 -4.18 6.27
C GLU A 73 -0.25 -3.68 4.86
N VAL A 74 0.14 -2.41 4.76
CA VAL A 74 0.49 -1.74 3.52
C VAL A 74 1.87 -1.10 3.66
N ARG A 75 2.66 -1.16 2.58
CA ARG A 75 3.88 -0.36 2.40
C ARG A 75 3.91 0.19 0.98
N THR A 76 4.35 1.43 0.78
CA THR A 76 4.43 2.06 -0.54
C THR A 76 5.82 2.62 -0.78
N PHE A 77 6.37 2.34 -1.95
CA PHE A 77 7.71 2.72 -2.34
C PHE A 77 7.65 3.60 -3.58
N LEU A 78 8.36 4.72 -3.52
CA LEU A 78 8.42 5.69 -4.60
C LEU A 78 9.87 5.81 -5.13
N PRO A 79 10.06 5.88 -6.45
CA PRO A 79 11.37 6.06 -7.04
C PRO A 79 11.80 7.54 -6.99
N GLY A 80 13.10 7.77 -6.74
CA GLY A 80 13.73 9.08 -6.90
C GLY A 80 13.38 10.17 -5.87
N ASP A 81 12.51 9.89 -4.90
CA ASP A 81 12.19 10.83 -3.83
C ASP A 81 13.19 10.72 -2.66
N ALA A 82 13.37 11.80 -1.90
CA ALA A 82 14.18 11.81 -0.68
C ALA A 82 13.63 10.85 0.39
N MET A 83 12.32 10.53 0.30
CA MET A 83 11.65 9.52 1.09
C MET A 83 11.34 8.30 0.23
N ALA A 84 12.15 7.25 0.34
CA ALA A 84 12.01 6.04 -0.48
C ALA A 84 10.75 5.21 -0.14
N GLU A 85 10.15 5.44 1.03
CA GLU A 85 8.92 4.81 1.52
C GLU A 85 8.01 5.89 2.14
N ASP A 86 6.74 5.93 1.73
CA ASP A 86 5.75 6.88 2.25
C ASP A 86 5.03 6.29 3.48
N PRO A 87 5.00 6.99 4.64
CA PRO A 87 4.36 6.49 5.85
C PRO A 87 2.86 6.23 5.73
N VAL A 88 2.11 7.05 4.97
CA VAL A 88 0.65 6.86 4.79
C VAL A 88 0.20 7.41 3.43
N THR A 89 -0.22 6.53 2.53
CA THR A 89 -0.57 6.90 1.16
C THR A 89 -2.07 6.69 0.89
N GLY A 90 -2.86 7.75 1.05
CA GLY A 90 -4.32 7.69 0.84
C GLY A 90 -4.72 7.30 -0.59
N SER A 91 -4.03 7.83 -1.60
CA SER A 91 -4.31 7.52 -3.01
C SER A 91 -4.09 6.05 -3.34
N PHE A 92 -3.01 5.44 -2.86
CA PHE A 92 -2.78 4.01 -3.02
C PHE A 92 -3.91 3.19 -2.37
N ASN A 93 -4.26 3.51 -1.11
CA ASN A 93 -5.31 2.79 -0.39
C ASN A 93 -6.67 2.86 -1.09
N ALA A 94 -7.02 4.00 -1.72
CA ALA A 94 -8.24 4.15 -2.49
C ALA A 94 -8.29 3.21 -3.73
N GLY A 95 -7.17 3.05 -4.42
CA GLY A 95 -7.06 2.12 -5.56
C GLY A 95 -7.04 0.67 -5.10
N ALA A 96 -6.31 0.38 -4.01
CA ALA A 96 -6.23 -0.93 -3.41
C ALA A 96 -7.60 -1.44 -2.94
N ALA A 97 -8.43 -0.58 -2.36
CA ALA A 97 -9.78 -0.91 -1.95
C ALA A 97 -10.64 -1.44 -3.10
N GLN A 98 -10.68 -0.71 -4.23
CA GLN A 98 -11.41 -1.14 -5.42
C GLN A 98 -10.95 -2.50 -5.92
N TRP A 99 -9.63 -2.71 -5.94
CA TRP A 99 -9.04 -3.98 -6.37
C TRP A 99 -9.35 -5.15 -5.43
N LEU A 100 -9.13 -4.97 -4.12
CA LEU A 100 -9.34 -6.03 -3.13
C LEU A 100 -10.82 -6.40 -2.98
N MET A 101 -11.71 -5.40 -2.95
CA MET A 101 -13.16 -5.64 -2.89
C MET A 101 -13.67 -6.26 -4.19
N GLY A 102 -13.26 -5.71 -5.35
CA GLY A 102 -13.66 -6.22 -6.67
C GLY A 102 -13.20 -7.65 -6.95
N THR A 103 -12.18 -8.13 -6.24
CA THR A 103 -11.69 -9.52 -6.32
C THR A 103 -12.14 -10.41 -5.16
N GLY A 104 -13.02 -9.92 -4.27
CA GLY A 104 -13.58 -10.67 -3.15
C GLY A 104 -12.56 -10.97 -2.03
N ARG A 105 -11.47 -10.20 -1.96
CA ARG A 105 -10.37 -10.37 -0.99
C ARG A 105 -10.49 -9.48 0.24
N ALA A 106 -11.27 -8.41 0.15
CA ALA A 106 -11.59 -7.55 1.27
C ALA A 106 -13.10 -7.40 1.43
N PRO A 107 -13.61 -7.27 2.67
CA PRO A 107 -14.97 -6.83 2.92
C PRO A 107 -15.17 -5.38 2.47
N GLU A 108 -16.43 -4.92 2.44
CA GLU A 108 -16.79 -3.53 2.12
C GLU A 108 -16.26 -2.51 3.13
N GLN A 109 -15.88 -2.95 4.34
CA GLN A 109 -15.30 -2.10 5.37
C GLN A 109 -14.10 -2.80 5.99
N TYR A 110 -12.93 -2.14 5.98
CA TYR A 110 -11.71 -2.68 6.58
C TYR A 110 -10.78 -1.56 7.05
N VAL A 111 -9.79 -1.94 7.85
CA VAL A 111 -8.72 -1.07 8.31
C VAL A 111 -7.38 -1.54 7.75
N ALA A 112 -6.65 -0.64 7.10
CA ALA A 112 -5.26 -0.85 6.72
C ALA A 112 -4.31 -0.14 7.69
N SER A 113 -3.20 -0.81 8.00
CA SER A 113 -2.05 -0.27 8.73
C SER A 113 -0.94 0.06 7.74
N GLN A 114 -0.35 1.25 7.84
CA GLN A 114 0.78 1.67 7.00
C GLN A 114 1.79 2.46 7.82
N GLY A 115 3.08 2.30 7.49
CA GLY A 115 4.18 3.04 8.10
C GLY A 115 4.80 2.36 9.33
N THR A 116 4.37 1.13 9.66
CA THR A 116 4.85 0.37 10.82
C THR A 116 6.38 0.28 10.86
N VAL A 117 7.03 -0.02 9.72
CA VAL A 117 8.50 -0.11 9.61
C VAL A 117 9.18 1.24 9.82
N LEU A 118 8.50 2.34 9.49
CA LEU A 118 8.99 3.71 9.70
C LEU A 118 8.71 4.25 11.11
N GLY A 119 8.13 3.43 12.00
CA GLY A 119 7.68 3.88 13.32
C GLY A 119 6.50 4.86 13.26
N ARG A 120 5.72 4.83 12.17
CA ARG A 120 4.52 5.66 11.98
C ARG A 120 3.30 4.75 11.98
N ALA A 121 2.44 4.86 13.00
CA ALA A 121 1.27 3.99 13.14
C ALA A 121 0.06 4.54 12.37
N GLY A 122 0.15 4.60 11.04
CA GLY A 122 -0.98 5.00 10.20
C GLY A 122 -2.14 4.03 10.30
N ARG A 123 -3.36 4.54 10.44
CA ARG A 123 -4.60 3.76 10.38
C ARG A 123 -5.51 4.36 9.32
N ILE A 124 -5.75 3.59 8.27
CA ILE A 124 -6.59 3.97 7.14
C ILE A 124 -7.88 3.17 7.24
N HIS A 125 -8.98 3.88 7.45
CA HIS A 125 -10.32 3.33 7.45
C HIS A 125 -10.88 3.41 6.04
N VAL A 126 -11.28 2.27 5.50
CA VAL A 126 -11.86 2.16 4.17
C VAL A 126 -13.29 1.67 4.29
N SER A 127 -14.22 2.34 3.62
CA SER A 127 -15.59 1.87 3.43
C SER A 127 -16.03 2.02 1.97
N ALA A 128 -16.87 1.10 1.51
CA ALA A 128 -17.60 1.23 0.25
C ALA A 128 -19.06 1.61 0.53
N GLU A 129 -19.53 2.69 -0.05
CA GLU A 129 -20.90 3.19 0.13
C GLU A 129 -21.45 3.71 -1.19
N GLY A 130 -22.59 3.17 -1.64
CA GLY A 130 -23.24 3.63 -2.87
C GLY A 130 -22.42 3.43 -4.16
N GLY A 131 -21.41 2.56 -4.14
CA GLY A 131 -20.47 2.35 -5.24
C GLY A 131 -19.20 3.21 -5.16
N ASP A 132 -19.13 4.14 -4.21
CA ASP A 132 -17.95 4.96 -3.97
C ASP A 132 -17.05 4.35 -2.88
N ILE A 133 -15.75 4.58 -2.98
CA ILE A 133 -14.77 4.23 -1.96
C ILE A 133 -14.44 5.46 -1.12
N TRP A 134 -14.66 5.33 0.18
CA TRP A 134 -14.28 6.30 1.18
C TRP A 134 -13.00 5.87 1.87
N VAL A 135 -12.03 6.80 1.94
CA VAL A 135 -10.75 6.60 2.62
C VAL A 135 -10.62 7.68 3.68
N GLY A 136 -10.56 7.27 4.94
CA GLY A 136 -10.51 8.16 6.10
C GLY A 136 -9.47 7.73 7.13
N GLY A 137 -9.24 8.60 8.11
CA GLY A 137 -8.34 8.34 9.22
C GLY A 137 -8.37 9.50 10.21
N GLU A 138 -7.94 9.24 11.44
CA GLU A 138 -7.80 10.30 12.43
C GLU A 138 -6.58 11.17 12.12
N SER A 139 -6.70 12.48 12.36
CA SER A 139 -5.59 13.42 12.23
C SER A 139 -5.47 14.27 13.49
N THR A 140 -4.25 14.69 13.81
CA THR A 140 -3.95 15.57 14.94
C THR A 140 -3.05 16.71 14.46
N THR A 141 -3.47 17.94 14.73
CA THR A 141 -2.67 19.13 14.41
C THR A 141 -1.44 19.21 15.32
N CYS A 142 -0.25 18.98 14.77
CA CYS A 142 1.00 19.10 15.52
C CYS A 142 1.49 20.56 15.64
N ILE A 143 1.33 21.35 14.57
CA ILE A 143 1.84 22.72 14.48
C ILE A 143 0.80 23.57 13.73
N GLN A 144 0.56 24.77 14.23
CA GLN A 144 -0.26 25.80 13.58
C GLN A 144 0.45 27.15 13.67
N GLY A 145 0.50 27.90 12.57
CA GLY A 145 1.19 29.18 12.51
C GLY A 145 0.89 29.96 11.22
N THR A 146 1.61 31.06 11.02
CA THR A 146 1.48 31.95 9.85
C THR A 146 2.84 32.18 9.21
N VAL A 147 2.87 32.43 7.89
CA VAL A 147 4.09 32.74 7.13
C VAL A 147 3.91 34.11 6.47
N LEU A 148 4.93 34.96 6.56
CA LEU A 148 5.03 36.21 5.78
C LEU A 148 5.73 35.87 4.46
N LEU A 149 5.06 36.20 3.35
CA LEU A 149 5.56 36.02 1.98
C LEU A 149 6.42 37.20 1.53
#